data_AF-A0A843I3E1-F1
#
_entry.id   AF-A0A843I3E1-F1
#
_cell.length_a   1.000
_cell.length_b   1.000
_cell.length_c   1.000
_cell.angle_alpha   90.00
_cell.angle_beta   90.00
_cell.angle_gamma   90.00
#
_symmetry.space_group_name_H-M   'P 1'
#
loop_
_entity.id
_entity.type
_entity.pdbx_description
1 polymer ?
#
loop_
_entity_poly.entity_id
_entity_poly.type
_entity_poly.pdbx_seq_one_letter_code
_entity_poly.pdbx_strand_id
1 'polypeptide(L)'
;MILAYGEGPRVAVFAGSWHCSKSPVDGALIALGEPVGDCADPAAVSRLSSIATAVHLLKSLGIKVFFAGSGEDALAAFAGGADGLLSDLKYREGAPDSPDDSAFILIKAKTPEEVRRAVRLAGEIYKRRVEVLVAGGFEELKALGPYASAVVLESAPPLVKLESASHLPEIGRCGHCGVDFLMYGARITRCAYCGRRLLKVLTEKRPPQRPEVLRSAHKRLSAYEPLRIVVV
;
A
#
# COMPACT_ATOMS: atom_id res chain seq x y z
N MET A 1 16.95 2.06 -15.79
CA MET A 1 16.33 1.09 -16.70
C MET A 1 14.83 1.31 -16.72
N ILE A 2 14.22 1.34 -17.90
CA ILE A 2 12.77 1.44 -18.01
C ILE A 2 12.13 0.13 -17.58
N LEU A 3 11.20 0.21 -16.64
CA LEU A 3 10.47 -0.89 -16.05
C LEU A 3 9.00 -0.85 -16.48
N ALA A 4 8.40 -2.03 -16.63
CA ALA A 4 6.95 -2.23 -16.72
C ALA A 4 6.49 -3.26 -15.69
N TYR A 5 5.22 -3.20 -15.33
CA TYR A 5 4.61 -4.15 -14.42
C TYR A 5 4.37 -5.48 -15.14
N GLY A 6 5.22 -6.48 -14.91
CA GLY A 6 5.23 -7.72 -15.70
C GLY A 6 4.35 -8.83 -15.11
N GLU A 7 4.35 -9.00 -13.78
CA GLU A 7 3.71 -10.14 -13.13
C GLU A 7 3.10 -9.78 -11.77
N GLY A 8 1.86 -10.21 -11.52
CA GLY A 8 1.16 -10.06 -10.24
C GLY A 8 -0.37 -9.89 -10.40
N PRO A 9 -1.08 -9.30 -9.43
CA PRO A 9 -2.49 -8.95 -9.57
C PRO A 9 -2.76 -7.99 -10.76
N ARG A 10 -4.03 -7.89 -11.19
CA ARG A 10 -4.42 -6.99 -12.30
C ARG A 10 -4.04 -5.53 -12.06
N VAL A 11 -4.07 -5.12 -10.80
CA VAL A 11 -3.73 -3.78 -10.33
C VAL A 11 -2.79 -3.93 -9.15
N ALA A 12 -1.68 -3.20 -9.19
CA ALA A 12 -0.71 -3.09 -8.10
C ALA A 12 -0.57 -1.62 -7.66
N VAL A 13 0.11 -1.43 -6.53
CA VAL A 13 0.49 -0.10 -6.05
C VAL A 13 1.97 0.10 -6.32
N PHE A 14 2.31 1.17 -7.03
CA PHE A 14 3.68 1.59 -7.23
C PHE A 14 4.26 2.16 -5.92
N ALA A 15 5.47 1.70 -5.57
CA ALA A 15 6.29 2.30 -4.52
C ALA A 15 7.79 2.16 -4.85
N GLY A 16 8.58 3.14 -4.42
CA GLY A 16 10.03 3.19 -4.65
C GLY A 16 10.44 4.29 -5.63
N SER A 17 9.67 5.37 -5.75
CA SER A 17 9.95 6.51 -6.63
C SER A 17 11.36 7.11 -6.47
N TRP A 18 11.99 6.95 -5.30
CA TRP A 18 13.35 7.42 -5.02
C TRP A 18 14.45 6.61 -5.68
N HIS A 19 14.15 5.39 -6.08
CA HIS A 19 15.03 4.56 -6.91
C HIS A 19 14.87 4.89 -8.41
N CYS A 20 14.02 5.85 -8.77
CA CYS A 20 13.67 6.17 -10.15
C CYS A 20 14.01 7.61 -10.54
N SER A 21 14.59 7.79 -11.73
CA SER A 21 14.81 9.11 -12.35
C SER A 21 13.47 9.70 -12.81
N LYS A 22 12.56 8.83 -13.29
CA LYS A 22 11.19 9.12 -13.73
C LYS A 22 10.26 8.01 -13.27
N SER A 23 9.18 8.34 -12.59
CA SER A 23 8.12 7.41 -12.18
C SER A 23 6.87 8.19 -11.78
N PRO A 24 5.71 7.53 -11.62
CA PRO A 24 4.59 8.05 -10.84
C PRO A 24 5.02 8.30 -9.38
N VAL A 25 4.13 8.91 -8.61
CA VAL A 25 4.28 8.94 -7.17
C VAL A 25 3.91 7.64 -6.50
N ASP A 26 4.55 7.42 -5.36
CA ASP A 26 4.26 6.28 -4.51
C ASP A 26 2.79 6.31 -4.07
N GLY A 27 2.13 5.16 -4.16
CA GLY A 27 0.69 5.02 -3.91
C GLY A 27 -0.16 5.06 -5.18
N ALA A 28 0.43 5.36 -6.34
CA ALA A 28 -0.25 5.25 -7.62
C ALA A 28 -0.59 3.80 -7.95
N LEU A 29 -1.78 3.60 -8.53
CA LEU A 29 -2.19 2.31 -9.05
C LEU A 29 -1.60 2.11 -10.44
N ILE A 30 -1.02 0.94 -10.67
CA ILE A 30 -0.44 0.52 -11.95
C ILE A 30 -1.14 -0.75 -12.43
N ALA A 31 -1.50 -0.81 -13.70
CA ALA A 31 -2.12 -1.99 -14.31
C ALA A 31 -1.06 -2.93 -14.88
N LEU A 32 -1.35 -4.23 -14.89
CA LEU A 32 -0.45 -5.24 -15.45
C LEU A 32 -0.13 -4.91 -16.92
N GLY A 33 1.16 -4.89 -17.26
CA GLY A 33 1.71 -4.51 -18.55
C GLY A 33 2.09 -3.04 -18.71
N GLU A 34 1.72 -2.17 -17.75
CA GLU A 34 2.02 -0.73 -17.87
C GLU A 34 3.51 -0.42 -17.57
N PRO A 35 4.16 0.42 -18.40
CA PRO A 35 5.45 1.03 -18.06
C PRO A 35 5.32 1.86 -16.77
N VAL A 36 6.22 1.61 -15.83
CA VAL A 36 6.17 2.21 -14.50
C VAL A 36 7.16 3.36 -14.37
N GLY A 37 8.40 3.20 -14.84
CA GLY A 37 9.40 4.24 -14.64
C GLY A 37 10.80 3.85 -15.10
N ASP A 38 11.70 4.83 -15.14
CA ASP A 38 13.12 4.62 -15.36
C ASP A 38 13.83 4.55 -14.01
N CYS A 39 14.18 3.34 -13.58
CA CYS A 39 14.67 3.05 -12.23
C CYS A 39 16.06 2.40 -12.24
N ALA A 40 16.87 2.74 -11.24
CA ALA A 40 18.22 2.23 -11.07
C ALA A 40 18.24 0.83 -10.44
N ASP A 41 17.31 0.55 -9.51
CA ASP A 41 17.22 -0.74 -8.80
C ASP A 41 15.84 -1.38 -8.97
N PRO A 42 15.67 -2.27 -9.98
CA PRO A 42 14.39 -2.94 -10.24
C PRO A 42 13.95 -3.90 -9.14
N ALA A 43 14.92 -4.52 -8.44
CA ALA A 43 14.64 -5.48 -7.39
C ALA A 43 14.08 -4.76 -6.15
N ALA A 44 14.68 -3.63 -5.77
CA ALA A 44 14.17 -2.79 -4.70
C ALA A 44 12.75 -2.28 -5.01
N VAL A 45 12.52 -1.74 -6.22
CA VAL A 45 11.20 -1.20 -6.59
C VAL A 45 10.13 -2.30 -6.64
N SER A 46 10.45 -3.50 -7.15
CA SER A 46 9.52 -4.65 -7.14
C SER A 46 9.15 -5.07 -5.72
N ARG A 47 10.13 -5.13 -4.83
CA ARG A 47 9.95 -5.46 -3.41
C ARG A 47 9.07 -4.42 -2.69
N LEU A 48 9.37 -3.13 -2.87
CA LEU A 48 8.60 -2.03 -2.28
C LEU A 48 7.17 -2.00 -2.83
N SER A 49 6.99 -2.15 -4.14
CA SER A 49 5.67 -2.23 -4.76
C SER A 49 4.88 -3.46 -4.30
N SER A 50 5.55 -4.58 -4.00
CA SER A 50 4.92 -5.77 -3.40
C SER A 50 4.40 -5.49 -2.00
N ILE A 51 5.16 -4.77 -1.16
CA ILE A 51 4.72 -4.35 0.18
C ILE A 51 3.51 -3.44 0.08
N ALA A 52 3.59 -2.39 -0.74
CA ALA A 52 2.50 -1.44 -0.95
C ALA A 52 1.23 -2.14 -1.46
N THR A 53 1.39 -3.09 -2.38
CA THR A 53 0.28 -3.89 -2.95
C THR A 53 -0.33 -4.83 -1.91
N ALA A 54 0.48 -5.53 -1.11
CA ALA A 54 -0.02 -6.39 -0.05
C ALA A 54 -0.89 -5.61 0.96
N VAL A 55 -0.40 -4.43 1.38
CA VAL A 55 -1.16 -3.54 2.27
C VAL A 55 -2.46 -3.10 1.60
N HIS A 56 -2.42 -2.64 0.35
CA HIS A 56 -3.61 -2.21 -0.37
C HIS A 56 -4.66 -3.32 -0.51
N LEU A 57 -4.24 -4.56 -0.80
CA LEU A 57 -5.13 -5.71 -0.90
C LEU A 57 -5.76 -6.09 0.45
N LEU A 58 -5.04 -5.92 1.57
CA LEU A 58 -5.64 -6.09 2.90
C LEU A 58 -6.62 -4.95 3.22
N LYS A 59 -6.27 -3.72 2.89
CA LYS A 59 -7.12 -2.54 3.08
C LYS A 59 -8.42 -2.60 2.26
N SER A 60 -8.38 -3.17 1.05
CA SER A 60 -9.57 -3.31 0.19
C SER A 60 -10.62 -4.27 0.76
N LEU A 61 -10.22 -5.14 1.70
CA LEU A 61 -11.12 -6.00 2.48
C LEU A 61 -11.75 -5.26 3.69
N GLY A 62 -11.49 -3.97 3.86
CA GLY A 62 -11.98 -3.17 5.00
C GLY A 62 -11.18 -3.37 6.29
N ILE A 63 -10.04 -4.05 6.22
CA ILE A 63 -9.19 -4.36 7.38
C ILE A 63 -8.30 -3.14 7.71
N LYS A 64 -8.10 -2.84 9.00
CA LYS A 64 -7.04 -1.92 9.44
C LYS A 64 -5.69 -2.62 9.42
N VAL A 65 -4.68 -2.01 8.84
CA VAL A 65 -3.38 -2.64 8.60
C VAL A 65 -2.27 -1.81 9.22
N PHE A 66 -1.52 -2.42 10.12
CA PHE A 66 -0.25 -1.93 10.62
C PHE A 66 0.90 -2.71 9.97
N PHE A 67 2.08 -2.11 9.91
CA PHE A 67 3.27 -2.75 9.34
C PHE A 67 4.39 -2.85 10.37
N ALA A 68 5.09 -3.99 10.43
CA ALA A 68 6.13 -4.23 11.43
C ALA A 68 7.56 -3.86 10.97
N GLY A 69 7.75 -3.44 9.71
CA GLY A 69 9.05 -3.02 9.18
C GLY A 69 9.40 -1.56 9.45
N SER A 70 10.59 -1.15 8.98
CA SER A 70 11.13 0.20 9.15
C SER A 70 11.79 0.71 7.86
N GLY A 71 12.26 1.96 7.85
CA GLY A 71 12.96 2.54 6.70
C GLY A 71 12.10 2.64 5.43
N GLU A 72 12.67 2.23 4.30
CA GLU A 72 11.98 2.27 3.00
C GLU A 72 10.73 1.38 2.95
N ASP A 73 10.74 0.26 3.67
CA ASP A 73 9.64 -0.70 3.71
C ASP A 73 8.41 -0.10 4.41
N ALA A 74 8.66 0.67 5.47
CA ALA A 74 7.63 1.43 6.15
C ALA A 74 7.01 2.49 5.22
N LEU A 75 7.83 3.20 4.43
CA LEU A 75 7.33 4.16 3.44
C LEU A 75 6.48 3.47 2.36
N ALA A 76 6.90 2.31 1.87
CA ALA A 76 6.12 1.51 0.93
C ALA A 76 4.79 1.03 1.54
N ALA A 77 4.79 0.61 2.81
CA ALA A 77 3.56 0.26 3.50
C ALA A 77 2.58 1.44 3.59
N PHE A 78 3.09 2.66 3.88
CA PHE A 78 2.26 3.87 3.86
C PHE A 78 1.74 4.23 2.47
N ALA A 79 2.54 4.04 1.42
CA ALA A 79 2.09 4.18 0.02
C ALA A 79 0.96 3.19 -0.32
N GLY A 80 0.99 1.99 0.27
CA GLY A 80 -0.09 0.99 0.22
C GLY A 80 -1.31 1.32 1.07
N GLY A 81 -1.27 2.37 1.91
CA GLY A 81 -2.38 2.80 2.75
C GLY A 81 -2.38 2.24 4.17
N ALA A 82 -1.22 1.84 4.72
CA ALA A 82 -1.10 1.40 6.11
C ALA A 82 -1.61 2.48 7.09
N ASP A 83 -2.24 2.04 8.18
CA ASP A 83 -2.80 2.92 9.21
C ASP A 83 -1.71 3.44 10.17
N GLY A 84 -0.61 2.70 10.34
CA GLY A 84 0.54 3.04 11.17
C GLY A 84 1.61 1.95 11.18
N LEU A 85 2.68 2.15 11.96
CA LEU A 85 3.68 1.10 12.23
C LEU A 85 3.37 0.41 13.55
N LEU A 86 3.78 -0.86 13.68
CA LEU A 86 3.71 -1.58 14.95
C LEU A 86 4.51 -0.87 16.04
N SER A 87 5.66 -0.28 15.69
CA SER A 87 6.52 0.48 16.59
C SER A 87 5.85 1.71 17.22
N ASP A 88 4.77 2.20 16.61
CA ASP A 88 4.05 3.38 17.09
C ASP A 88 2.96 2.99 18.11
N LEU A 89 2.72 1.69 18.31
CA LEU A 89 1.66 1.18 19.17
C LEU A 89 2.19 0.80 20.55
N LYS A 90 1.41 1.11 21.59
CA LYS A 90 1.57 0.54 22.92
C LYS A 90 0.82 -0.80 22.98
N TYR A 91 1.52 -1.88 22.65
CA TYR A 91 0.95 -3.23 22.58
C TYR A 91 1.61 -4.19 23.57
N ARG A 92 0.91 -5.29 23.84
CA ARG A 92 1.44 -6.47 24.53
C ARG A 92 1.38 -7.69 23.64
N GLU A 93 2.41 -8.52 23.68
CA GLU A 93 2.41 -9.82 23.01
C GLU A 93 1.71 -10.89 23.84
N GLY A 94 0.86 -11.67 23.20
CA GLY A 94 0.12 -12.76 23.82
C GLY A 94 -0.99 -12.29 24.78
N ALA A 95 -1.71 -13.26 25.35
CA ALA A 95 -2.72 -12.97 26.36
C ALA A 95 -2.05 -12.79 27.74
N PRO A 96 -2.26 -11.66 28.44
CA PRO A 96 -1.74 -11.48 29.79
C PRO A 96 -2.50 -12.27 30.84
N ASP A 97 -1.86 -12.62 31.96
CA ASP A 97 -2.55 -13.16 33.14
C ASP A 97 -3.19 -12.06 34.02
N SER A 98 -2.81 -10.79 33.82
CA SER A 98 -3.33 -9.63 34.57
C SER A 98 -3.41 -8.37 33.70
N PRO A 99 -4.37 -7.46 33.93
CA PRO A 99 -4.52 -6.26 33.12
C PRO A 99 -3.34 -5.30 33.30
N ASP A 100 -2.90 -4.72 32.19
CA ASP A 100 -1.91 -3.63 32.15
C ASP A 100 -2.49 -2.40 31.40
N ASP A 101 -1.64 -1.44 31.04
CA ASP A 101 -2.02 -0.22 30.33
C ASP A 101 -1.94 -0.33 28.79
N SER A 102 -1.82 -1.54 28.25
CA SER A 102 -1.73 -1.74 26.78
C SER A 102 -3.05 -1.43 26.11
N ALA A 103 -3.01 -0.71 24.98
CA ALA A 103 -4.22 -0.46 24.19
C ALA A 103 -4.50 -1.61 23.20
N PHE A 104 -3.46 -2.38 22.89
CA PHE A 104 -3.48 -3.44 21.89
C PHE A 104 -2.90 -4.73 22.45
N ILE A 105 -3.43 -5.87 22.00
CA ILE A 105 -2.85 -7.20 22.22
C ILE A 105 -2.46 -7.77 20.87
N LEU A 106 -1.18 -8.11 20.70
CA LEU A 106 -0.63 -8.73 19.51
C LEU A 106 -0.61 -10.25 19.68
N ILE A 107 -1.23 -10.96 18.74
CA ILE A 107 -1.21 -12.42 18.71
C ILE A 107 -0.70 -12.92 17.36
N LYS A 108 -0.09 -14.12 17.37
CA LYS A 108 0.13 -14.92 16.16
C LYS A 108 -0.87 -16.07 16.19
N ALA A 109 -1.86 -15.99 15.31
CA ALA A 109 -2.92 -16.98 15.20
C ALA A 109 -2.85 -17.67 13.85
N LYS A 110 -3.20 -18.95 13.81
CA LYS A 110 -3.28 -19.74 12.57
C LYS A 110 -4.73 -20.01 12.15
N THR A 111 -5.67 -19.83 13.06
CA THR A 111 -7.09 -20.14 12.83
C THR A 111 -8.02 -19.05 13.36
N PRO A 112 -9.22 -18.90 12.79
CA PRO A 112 -10.24 -17.98 13.33
C PRO A 112 -10.60 -18.29 14.79
N GLU A 113 -10.58 -19.55 15.21
CA GLU A 113 -10.88 -19.99 16.57
C GLU A 113 -9.85 -19.45 17.58
N GLU A 114 -8.57 -19.41 17.21
CA GLU A 114 -7.51 -18.83 18.03
C GLU A 114 -7.71 -17.32 18.21
N VAL A 115 -8.06 -16.60 17.14
CA VAL A 115 -8.37 -15.16 17.19
C VAL A 115 -9.57 -14.90 18.12
N ARG A 116 -10.67 -15.65 17.94
CA ARG A 116 -11.86 -15.52 18.79
C ARG A 116 -11.56 -15.82 20.26
N ARG A 117 -10.75 -16.85 20.54
CA ARG A 117 -10.32 -17.19 21.90
C ARG A 117 -9.51 -16.06 22.52
N ALA A 118 -8.58 -15.47 21.77
CA ALA A 118 -7.79 -14.34 22.25
C ALA A 118 -8.66 -13.11 22.54
N VAL A 119 -9.62 -12.79 21.67
CA VAL A 119 -10.57 -11.69 21.90
C VAL A 119 -11.40 -11.93 23.17
N ARG A 120 -11.90 -13.15 23.39
CA ARG A 120 -12.63 -13.50 24.61
C ARG A 120 -11.78 -13.32 25.87
N LEU A 121 -10.57 -13.89 25.87
CA LEU A 121 -9.65 -13.79 27.01
C LEU A 121 -9.28 -12.33 27.31
N ALA A 122 -8.99 -11.54 26.28
CA ALA A 122 -8.74 -10.11 26.43
C ALA A 122 -9.91 -9.38 27.13
N GLY A 123 -11.15 -9.69 26.73
CA GLY A 123 -12.35 -9.14 27.36
C GLY A 123 -12.51 -9.55 28.83
N GLU A 124 -12.22 -10.81 29.17
CA GLU A 124 -12.31 -11.34 30.53
C GLU A 124 -11.29 -10.69 31.48
N ILE A 125 -10.05 -10.49 31.01
CA ILE A 125 -8.93 -9.98 31.81
C ILE A 125 -8.99 -8.46 31.96
N TYR A 126 -9.09 -7.73 30.83
CA TYR A 126 -8.96 -6.28 30.85
C TYR A 126 -10.22 -5.56 31.31
N LYS A 127 -11.42 -6.13 31.06
CA LYS A 127 -12.72 -5.52 31.39
C LYS A 127 -12.86 -4.06 30.92
N ARG A 128 -12.07 -3.67 29.91
CA ARG A 128 -12.05 -2.37 29.24
C ARG A 128 -11.80 -2.59 27.75
N ARG A 129 -11.96 -1.55 26.93
CA ARG A 129 -11.67 -1.63 25.49
C ARG A 129 -10.17 -1.89 25.27
N VAL A 130 -9.88 -3.01 24.62
CA VAL A 130 -8.56 -3.41 24.11
C VAL A 130 -8.76 -4.01 22.73
N GLU A 131 -7.92 -3.65 21.76
CA GLU A 131 -8.02 -4.15 20.39
C GLU A 131 -7.04 -5.32 20.20
N VAL A 132 -7.52 -6.42 19.62
CA VAL A 132 -6.68 -7.59 19.31
C VAL A 132 -6.18 -7.47 17.87
N LEU A 133 -4.86 -7.47 17.74
CA LEU A 133 -4.10 -7.41 16.50
C LEU A 133 -3.59 -8.80 16.14
N VAL A 134 -3.78 -9.21 14.89
CA VAL A 134 -3.19 -10.47 14.38
C VAL A 134 -1.94 -10.14 13.56
N ALA A 135 -0.79 -10.68 13.96
CA ALA A 135 0.46 -10.59 13.22
C ALA A 135 0.68 -11.84 12.36
N GLY A 136 1.18 -11.66 11.14
CA GLY A 136 1.49 -12.77 10.25
C GLY A 136 1.88 -12.35 8.84
N GLY A 137 1.94 -13.35 7.96
CA GLY A 137 2.17 -13.17 6.53
C GLY A 137 0.90 -12.77 5.77
N PHE A 138 1.05 -12.25 4.56
CA PHE A 138 -0.06 -11.74 3.75
C PHE A 138 -1.26 -12.71 3.62
N GLU A 139 -1.03 -13.98 3.27
CA GLU A 139 -2.11 -14.95 3.07
C GLU A 139 -2.84 -15.30 4.37
N GLU A 140 -2.11 -15.41 5.48
CA GLU A 140 -2.69 -15.65 6.81
C GLU A 140 -3.57 -14.46 7.22
N LEU A 141 -3.06 -13.24 7.05
CA LEU A 141 -3.79 -12.02 7.40
C LEU A 141 -5.01 -11.78 6.51
N LYS A 142 -4.94 -12.18 5.24
CA LYS A 142 -6.08 -12.15 4.32
C LYS A 142 -7.21 -13.08 4.80
N ALA A 143 -6.87 -14.26 5.33
CA ALA A 143 -7.84 -15.21 5.86
C ALA A 143 -8.39 -14.80 7.24
N LEU A 144 -7.53 -14.28 8.12
CA LEU A 144 -7.87 -14.02 9.52
C LEU A 144 -8.34 -12.59 9.80
N GLY A 145 -7.99 -11.63 8.94
CA GLY A 145 -8.26 -10.21 9.12
C GLY A 145 -9.74 -9.85 9.38
N PRO A 146 -10.73 -10.49 8.74
CA PRO A 146 -12.15 -10.25 9.05
C PRO A 146 -12.57 -10.56 10.50
N TYR A 147 -11.77 -11.34 11.24
CA TYR A 147 -12.05 -11.73 12.63
C TYR A 147 -11.26 -10.90 13.65
N ALA A 148 -10.36 -10.02 13.20
CA ALA A 148 -9.49 -9.21 14.04
C ALA A 148 -9.92 -7.73 14.04
N SER A 149 -9.50 -6.96 15.04
CA SER A 149 -9.73 -5.50 15.05
C SER A 149 -8.86 -4.78 14.01
N ALA A 150 -7.64 -5.30 13.84
CA ALA A 150 -6.68 -4.90 12.82
C ALA A 150 -5.64 -6.02 12.65
N VAL A 151 -4.84 -5.94 11.60
CA VAL A 151 -3.75 -6.88 11.31
C VAL A 151 -2.41 -6.16 11.29
N VAL A 152 -1.33 -6.92 11.53
CA VAL A 152 0.05 -6.44 11.50
C VAL A 152 0.81 -7.29 10.48
N LEU A 153 1.10 -6.68 9.32
CA LEU A 153 1.86 -7.32 8.26
C LEU A 153 3.34 -7.31 8.63
N GLU A 154 3.90 -8.50 8.87
CA GLU A 154 5.33 -8.66 9.20
C GLU A 154 6.21 -8.65 7.95
N SER A 155 5.72 -9.24 6.86
CA SER A 155 6.40 -9.29 5.57
C SER A 155 5.38 -9.44 4.44
N ALA A 156 5.74 -8.93 3.26
CA ALA A 156 4.96 -9.11 2.05
C ALA A 156 5.64 -10.17 1.14
N PRO A 157 4.88 -11.09 0.55
CA PRO A 157 5.40 -11.95 -0.50
C PRO A 157 5.71 -11.12 -1.76
N PRO A 158 6.51 -11.65 -2.71
CA PRO A 158 6.79 -10.99 -3.97
C PRO A 158 5.53 -11.01 -4.86
N LEU A 159 4.60 -10.09 -4.63
CA LEU A 159 3.35 -9.95 -5.38
C LEU A 159 3.51 -9.22 -6.70
N VAL A 160 4.53 -8.37 -6.80
CA VAL A 160 4.77 -7.48 -7.93
C VAL A 160 6.18 -7.72 -8.44
N LYS A 161 6.26 -8.05 -9.73
CA LYS A 161 7.53 -8.16 -10.44
C LYS A 161 7.56 -7.14 -11.56
N LEU A 162 8.59 -6.30 -11.54
CA LEU A 162 8.87 -5.36 -12.63
C LEU A 162 9.88 -5.97 -13.59
N GLU A 163 9.62 -5.78 -14.87
CA GLU A 163 10.44 -6.29 -15.96
C GLU A 163 10.88 -5.15 -16.87
N SER A 164 11.92 -5.38 -17.67
CA SER A 164 12.42 -4.37 -18.59
C SER A 164 11.38 -4.04 -19.66
N ALA A 165 11.20 -2.75 -19.95
CA ALA A 165 10.40 -2.29 -21.08
C ALA A 165 11.23 -1.41 -22.03
N SER A 166 10.83 -1.37 -23.29
CA SER A 166 11.53 -0.64 -24.34
C SER A 166 11.22 0.87 -24.36
N HIS A 167 10.07 1.27 -23.82
CA HIS A 167 9.59 2.64 -23.87
C HIS A 167 8.92 3.06 -22.57
N LEU A 168 9.20 4.29 -22.14
CA LEU A 168 8.54 4.95 -21.03
C LEU A 168 7.78 6.16 -21.58
N PRO A 169 6.44 6.16 -21.50
CA PRO A 169 5.63 7.33 -21.84
C PRO A 169 5.98 8.52 -20.93
N GLU A 170 5.63 9.74 -21.34
CA GLU A 170 5.74 10.88 -20.42
C GLU A 170 4.82 10.67 -19.21
N ILE A 171 5.22 11.17 -18.04
CA ILE A 171 4.42 11.01 -16.82
C ILE A 171 3.87 12.38 -16.45
N GLY A 172 2.55 12.50 -16.44
CA GLY A 172 1.84 13.74 -16.16
C GLY A 172 1.04 13.64 -14.87
N ARG A 173 1.00 14.74 -14.11
CA ARG A 173 0.06 14.92 -12.99
C ARG A 173 -1.10 15.82 -13.37
N CYS A 174 -2.31 15.41 -13.00
CA CYS A 174 -3.46 16.29 -13.07
C CYS A 174 -3.40 17.33 -11.94
N GLY A 175 -3.29 18.62 -12.26
CA GLY A 175 -3.34 19.69 -11.26
C GLY A 175 -4.67 19.80 -10.49
N HIS A 176 -5.73 19.12 -10.92
CA HIS A 176 -7.04 19.12 -10.25
C HIS A 176 -7.19 17.97 -9.24
N CYS A 177 -7.03 16.71 -9.67
CA CYS A 177 -7.18 15.56 -8.78
C CYS A 177 -5.86 15.08 -8.16
N GLY A 178 -4.72 15.58 -8.63
CA GLY A 178 -3.39 15.19 -8.14
C GLY A 178 -2.95 13.79 -8.55
N VAL A 179 -3.66 13.15 -9.48
CA VAL A 179 -3.37 11.80 -9.96
C VAL A 179 -2.32 11.85 -11.06
N ASP A 180 -1.35 10.93 -10.98
CA ASP A 180 -0.36 10.70 -12.01
C ASP A 180 -0.87 9.70 -13.04
N PHE A 181 -0.58 9.94 -14.31
CA PHE A 181 -0.87 9.04 -15.42
C PHE A 181 0.28 9.03 -16.40
N LEU A 182 0.40 7.89 -17.08
CA LEU A 182 1.20 7.77 -18.29
C LEU A 182 0.52 8.53 -19.42
N MET A 183 1.30 9.36 -20.11
CA MET A 183 0.89 10.15 -21.26
C MET A 183 1.42 9.50 -22.52
N TYR A 184 0.53 8.81 -23.22
CA TYR A 184 0.76 8.33 -24.57
C TYR A 184 0.33 9.43 -25.56
N GLY A 185 1.24 9.86 -26.44
CA GLY A 185 0.93 10.80 -27.53
C GLY A 185 0.79 12.27 -27.15
N ALA A 186 0.81 13.14 -28.17
CA ALA A 186 0.74 14.59 -28.00
C ALA A 186 -0.74 15.07 -27.98
N ARG A 187 -1.18 15.57 -26.82
CA ARG A 187 -2.41 16.35 -26.51
C ARG A 187 -3.48 15.61 -25.70
N ILE A 188 -3.17 15.35 -24.44
CA ILE A 188 -4.21 15.08 -23.43
C ILE A 188 -4.85 16.41 -23.01
N THR A 189 -6.15 16.60 -23.32
CA THR A 189 -6.90 17.81 -22.96
C THR A 189 -7.76 17.65 -21.70
N ARG A 190 -7.97 16.41 -21.24
CA ARG A 190 -8.76 16.05 -20.05
C ARG A 190 -8.07 14.96 -19.24
N CYS A 191 -8.17 15.03 -17.92
CA CYS A 191 -7.65 13.99 -17.04
C CYS A 191 -8.42 12.68 -17.24
N ALA A 192 -7.69 11.57 -17.45
CA ALA A 192 -8.28 10.24 -17.61
C ALA A 192 -9.09 9.79 -16.38
N TYR A 193 -8.73 10.27 -15.18
CA TYR A 193 -9.36 9.86 -13.92
C TYR A 193 -10.52 10.77 -13.49
N CYS A 194 -10.34 12.10 -13.51
CA CYS A 194 -11.38 13.04 -13.04
C CYS A 194 -12.22 13.68 -14.17
N GLY A 195 -11.91 13.41 -15.44
CA GLY A 195 -12.63 13.93 -16.61
C GLY A 195 -12.54 15.44 -16.84
N ARG A 196 -11.91 16.19 -15.91
CA ARG A 196 -11.75 17.64 -15.98
C ARG A 196 -10.69 18.04 -17.00
N ARG A 197 -10.90 19.22 -17.60
CA ARG A 197 -9.95 19.82 -18.54
C ARG A 197 -8.60 20.03 -17.86
N LEU A 198 -7.53 19.58 -18.50
CA LEU A 198 -6.17 19.82 -18.04
C LEU A 198 -5.79 21.26 -18.38
N LEU A 199 -5.81 22.13 -17.37
CA LEU A 199 -5.36 23.52 -17.49
C LEU A 199 -3.85 23.65 -17.24
N LYS A 200 -3.28 22.74 -16.44
CA LYS A 200 -1.84 22.59 -16.17
C LYS A 200 -1.56 21.10 -15.92
N VAL A 201 -0.82 20.46 -16.81
CA VAL A 201 -0.17 19.17 -16.52
C VAL A 201 1.13 19.50 -15.81
N LEU A 202 1.26 19.06 -14.55
CA LEU A 202 2.53 19.17 -13.84
C LEU A 202 3.34 17.92 -14.21
N THR A 203 4.42 18.09 -14.97
CA THR A 203 5.43 17.03 -15.14
C THR A 203 6.28 17.05 -13.87
N GLU A 204 5.98 16.14 -12.94
CA GLU A 204 6.22 16.44 -11.54
C GLU A 204 7.68 16.35 -11.06
N LYS A 205 7.98 17.19 -10.04
CA LYS A 205 9.04 17.01 -9.05
C LYS A 205 8.54 16.04 -7.97
N ARG A 206 9.40 15.10 -7.56
CA ARG A 206 9.13 14.07 -6.53
C ARG A 206 8.38 14.64 -5.31
N PRO A 207 7.28 14.02 -4.85
CA PRO A 207 6.58 14.43 -3.64
C PRO A 207 7.45 14.16 -2.41
N PRO A 208 7.24 14.90 -1.30
CA PRO A 208 7.95 14.66 -0.06
C PRO A 208 7.60 13.27 0.53
N GLN A 209 8.64 12.54 0.95
CA GLN A 209 8.54 11.22 1.57
C GLN A 209 8.09 11.33 3.03
N ARG A 210 6.80 11.60 3.23
CA ARG A 210 6.20 11.67 4.57
C ARG A 210 4.97 10.75 4.65
N PRO A 211 4.78 9.99 5.74
CA PRO A 211 3.64 9.09 5.90
C PRO A 211 2.26 9.75 5.65
N GLU A 212 2.07 11.00 6.08
CA GLU A 212 0.81 11.73 5.89
C GLU A 212 0.53 12.01 4.41
N VAL A 213 1.58 12.35 3.66
CA VAL A 213 1.49 12.65 2.22
C VAL A 213 1.19 11.38 1.44
N LEU A 214 1.88 10.29 1.75
CA LEU A 214 1.69 8.99 1.09
C LEU A 214 0.28 8.43 1.35
N ARG A 215 -0.21 8.48 2.60
CA ARG A 215 -1.59 8.07 2.92
C ARG A 215 -2.63 8.94 2.20
N SER A 216 -2.39 10.25 2.11
CA SER A 216 -3.27 11.16 1.37
C SER A 216 -3.27 10.84 -0.13
N ALA A 217 -2.10 10.54 -0.72
CA ALA A 217 -1.99 10.14 -2.11
C ALA A 217 -2.74 8.83 -2.36
N HIS A 218 -2.46 7.81 -1.55
CA HIS A 218 -3.15 6.52 -1.60
C HIS A 218 -4.67 6.68 -1.56
N LYS A 219 -5.21 7.40 -0.57
CA LYS A 219 -6.66 7.61 -0.42
C LYS A 219 -7.29 8.28 -1.64
N ARG A 220 -6.57 9.19 -2.31
CA ARG A 220 -7.05 9.82 -3.54
C ARG A 220 -7.03 8.84 -4.71
N LEU A 221 -6.00 8.01 -4.79
CA LEU A 221 -5.72 7.13 -5.93
C LEU A 221 -6.52 5.83 -5.89
N SER A 222 -6.71 5.25 -4.70
CA SER A 222 -7.46 4.00 -4.52
C SER A 222 -8.95 4.11 -4.84
N ALA A 223 -9.49 5.33 -4.90
CA ALA A 223 -10.85 5.59 -5.34
C ALA A 223 -11.03 5.50 -6.87
N TYR A 224 -9.93 5.44 -7.64
CA TYR A 224 -9.97 5.36 -9.09
C TYR A 224 -9.45 4.00 -9.54
N GLU A 225 -10.30 3.14 -10.09
CA GLU A 225 -9.81 1.92 -10.73
C GLU A 225 -9.04 2.29 -12.02
N PRO A 226 -7.82 1.76 -12.23
CA PRO A 226 -7.02 2.07 -13.42
C PRO A 226 -7.56 1.41 -14.70
N LEU A 227 -8.84 1.03 -14.76
CA LEU A 227 -9.48 0.25 -15.82
C LEU A 227 -9.55 0.95 -17.20
N ARG A 228 -8.85 2.07 -17.40
CA ARG A 228 -8.74 2.71 -18.70
C ARG A 228 -7.28 3.01 -18.99
N ILE A 229 -6.59 2.06 -19.62
CA ILE A 229 -5.44 2.38 -20.45
C ILE A 229 -5.96 3.27 -21.58
N VAL A 230 -5.84 4.58 -21.40
CA VAL A 230 -6.20 5.54 -22.44
C VAL A 230 -4.99 5.68 -23.35
N VAL A 231 -4.98 4.91 -24.43
CA VAL A 231 -4.11 5.18 -25.57
C VAL A 231 -4.72 6.38 -26.30
N VAL A 232 -4.03 7.52 -26.32
CA VAL A 232 -4.39 8.70 -27.13
C VAL A 232 -3.45 8.79 -28.32
#